data_AF-A0A936MZW9-F1
#
_entry.id   AF-A0A936MZW9-F1
#
_cell.length_a   1.000
_cell.length_b   1.000
_cell.length_c   1.000
_cell.angle_alpha   90.00
_cell.angle_beta   90.00
_cell.angle_gamma   90.00
#
_symmetry.space_group_name_H-M   'P 1'
#
loop_
_entity.id
_entity.type
_entity.pdbx_description
1 polymer ?
#
loop_
_entity_poly.entity_id
_entity_poly.type
_entity_poly.pdbx_seq_one_letter_code
_entity_poly.pdbx_strand_id
1 'polypeptide(L)' 'MNTFKLIAAVAVLTASLASCRRCETCRVVNNGTTTYEGKACGNKDVRDSNQRACEDQAAIYGGTCTCEKS' A
#
# COMPACT_ATOMS: atom_id res chain seq x y z
N MET A 1 29.87 -44.00 -1.54
CA MET A 1 28.54 -43.92 -0.90
C MET A 1 28.72 -43.20 0.43
N ASN A 2 28.07 -42.11 0.84
CA ASN A 2 27.07 -41.20 0.30
C ASN A 2 27.36 -39.86 1.03
N THR A 3 27.79 -38.81 0.33
CA THR A 3 26.95 -37.64 0.03
C THR A 3 26.07 -37.20 1.20
N PHE A 4 26.63 -36.47 2.16
CA PHE A 4 25.85 -35.64 3.09
C PHE A 4 25.32 -34.43 2.32
N LYS A 5 24.16 -34.63 1.70
CA LYS A 5 23.43 -33.58 0.98
C LYS A 5 22.87 -32.58 2.00
N LEU A 6 23.45 -31.38 1.98
CA LEU A 6 22.85 -30.08 2.27
C LEU A 6 21.37 -30.13 2.66
N ILE A 7 21.08 -30.06 3.96
CA ILE A 7 19.76 -29.74 4.49
C ILE A 7 19.86 -28.37 5.16
N ALA A 8 19.39 -27.33 4.47
CA ALA A 8 18.79 -26.12 5.06
C ALA A 8 18.47 -25.11 3.95
N ALA A 9 17.67 -25.51 2.96
CA ALA A 9 17.10 -24.58 1.99
C ALA A 9 15.58 -24.46 2.20
N VAL A 10 15.13 -24.23 3.43
CA VAL A 10 13.70 -23.98 3.73
C VAL A 10 13.59 -23.05 4.94
N ALA A 11 13.83 -21.75 4.79
CA ALA A 11 13.45 -20.78 5.82
C ALA A 11 13.36 -19.30 5.40
N VAL A 12 13.42 -18.93 4.11
CA VAL A 12 13.37 -17.49 3.74
C VAL A 12 12.27 -17.15 2.73
N LEU A 13 11.48 -18.13 2.27
CA LEU A 13 10.37 -17.88 1.35
C LEU A 13 9.03 -17.56 2.03
N THR A 14 8.94 -17.56 3.37
CA THR A 14 7.71 -17.15 4.07
C THR A 14 7.54 -15.63 4.16
N ALA A 15 8.58 -14.83 3.90
CA ALA A 15 8.42 -13.39 3.73
C ALA A 15 7.78 -13.02 2.39
N SER A 16 7.76 -13.95 1.43
CA SER A 16 7.25 -13.73 0.06
C SER A 16 5.75 -13.95 -0.09
N LEU A 17 5.05 -14.42 0.95
CA LEU A 17 3.58 -14.55 1.00
C LEU A 17 2.89 -13.31 1.59
N ALA A 18 3.59 -12.17 1.67
CA ALA A 18 2.98 -10.84 1.57
C ALA A 18 2.47 -10.52 0.14
N SER A 19 2.27 -11.56 -0.70
CA SER A 19 1.74 -11.45 -2.04
C SER A 19 0.24 -11.09 -1.98
N CYS A 20 -0.09 -9.92 -2.56
CA CYS A 20 -1.41 -9.45 -3.00
C CYS A 20 -2.31 -8.69 -2.00
N ARG A 21 -1.83 -8.13 -0.89
CA ARG A 21 -2.58 -7.02 -0.29
C ARG A 21 -2.47 -5.83 -1.24
N ARG A 22 -3.52 -5.60 -2.05
CA ARG A 22 -3.64 -4.37 -2.84
C ARG A 22 -3.46 -3.21 -1.89
N CYS A 23 -2.38 -2.48 -2.07
CA CYS A 23 -2.13 -1.25 -1.38
C CYS A 23 -2.50 -0.10 -2.30
N GLU A 24 -2.99 0.97 -1.74
CA GLU A 24 -3.09 2.25 -2.43
C GLU A 24 -2.60 3.37 -1.54
N THR A 25 -1.99 4.36 -2.18
CA THR A 25 -1.56 5.60 -1.54
C THR A 25 -2.36 6.72 -2.17
N CYS A 26 -3.18 7.38 -1.36
CA CYS A 26 -4.01 8.50 -1.76
C CYS A 26 -3.37 9.81 -1.26
N ARG A 27 -3.23 10.77 -2.16
CA ARG A 27 -2.58 12.06 -1.88
C ARG A 27 -3.40 13.22 -2.39
N VAL A 28 -3.45 14.29 -1.60
CA VAL A 28 -4.03 15.57 -2.01
C VAL A 28 -2.89 16.50 -2.35
N VAL A 29 -2.90 17.00 -3.58
CA VAL A 29 -1.95 18.02 -4.04
C VAL A 29 -2.70 19.33 -4.23
N ASN A 30 -2.28 20.36 -3.49
CA ASN A 30 -2.74 21.74 -3.65
C ASN A 30 -1.56 22.61 -4.11
N ASN A 31 -1.69 23.28 -5.25
CA ASN A 31 -0.63 24.15 -5.81
C ASN A 31 0.76 23.48 -5.88
N GLY A 32 0.80 22.18 -6.23
CA GLY A 32 2.06 21.42 -6.32
C GLY A 32 2.63 20.94 -4.99
N THR A 33 1.96 21.19 -3.86
CA THR A 33 2.35 20.71 -2.53
C THR A 33 1.41 19.60 -2.07
N THR A 34 1.97 18.49 -1.59
CA THR A 34 1.19 17.42 -0.96
C THR A 34 0.71 17.89 0.42
N THR A 35 -0.58 18.12 0.57
CA THR A 35 -1.21 18.54 1.84
C THR A 35 -1.73 17.37 2.66
N TYR A 36 -1.93 16.21 2.02
CA TYR A 36 -2.32 14.97 2.66
C TYR A 36 -1.73 13.78 1.91
N GLU A 37 -1.29 12.75 2.64
CA GLU A 37 -0.90 11.46 2.10
C GLU A 37 -1.36 10.34 3.06
N GLY A 38 -2.14 9.40 2.54
CA GLY A 38 -2.67 8.26 3.29
C GLY A 38 -2.42 6.96 2.54
N LYS A 39 -1.83 5.97 3.22
CA LYS A 39 -1.56 4.64 2.66
C LYS A 39 -2.47 3.60 3.31
N ALA A 40 -3.19 2.86 2.49
CA ALA A 40 -4.05 1.76 2.92
C ALA A 40 -3.69 0.47 2.19
N CYS A 41 -3.57 -0.62 2.95
CA CYS A 41 -3.25 -1.95 2.43
C CYS A 41 -4.25 -2.98 2.93
N GLY A 42 -4.90 -3.70 2.01
CA GLY A 42 -5.82 -4.78 2.39
C GLY A 42 -7.13 -4.77 1.61
N ASN A 43 -8.22 -5.05 2.33
CA ASN A 43 -9.55 -5.24 1.73
C ASN A 43 -10.06 -3.94 1.08
N LYS A 44 -11.08 -4.07 0.22
CA LYS A 44 -11.68 -2.93 -0.49
C LYS A 44 -12.22 -1.88 0.47
N ASP A 45 -12.78 -2.26 1.62
CA ASP A 45 -13.37 -1.30 2.56
C ASP A 45 -12.31 -0.37 3.18
N VAL A 46 -11.13 -0.91 3.52
CA VAL A 46 -10.01 -0.13 4.07
C VAL A 46 -9.49 0.86 3.02
N ARG A 47 -9.46 0.40 1.77
CA ARG A 47 -9.02 1.15 0.59
C ARG A 47 -9.99 2.27 0.22
N ASP A 48 -11.27 1.96 0.12
CA ASP A 48 -12.35 2.92 -0.10
C ASP A 48 -12.42 3.95 1.04
N SER A 49 -12.19 3.53 2.28
CA SER A 49 -12.12 4.46 3.42
C SER A 49 -10.94 5.44 3.30
N ASN A 50 -9.80 4.99 2.80
CA ASN A 50 -8.63 5.84 2.56
C ASN A 50 -8.88 6.83 1.42
N GLN A 51 -9.54 6.37 0.35
CA GLN A 51 -9.96 7.23 -0.74
C GLN A 51 -10.95 8.30 -0.25
N ARG A 52 -11.99 7.92 0.51
CA ARG A 52 -12.94 8.88 1.09
C ARG A 52 -12.26 9.90 1.98
N ALA A 53 -11.37 9.46 2.87
CA ALA A 53 -10.59 10.37 3.70
C ALA A 53 -9.80 11.37 2.84
N CYS A 54 -9.18 10.91 1.76
CA CYS A 54 -8.46 11.78 0.84
C CYS A 54 -9.38 12.75 0.07
N GLU A 55 -10.57 12.32 -0.35
CA GLU A 55 -11.60 13.19 -0.96
C GLU A 55 -12.09 14.27 0.01
N ASP A 56 -12.33 13.90 1.27
CA ASP A 56 -12.69 14.83 2.34
C ASP A 56 -11.57 15.87 2.56
N GLN A 57 -10.31 15.43 2.59
CA GLN A 57 -9.16 16.34 2.72
C GLN A 57 -8.99 17.24 1.49
N ALA A 58 -9.31 16.76 0.28
CA ALA A 58 -9.30 17.58 -0.92
C ALA A 58 -10.38 18.68 -0.88
N ALA A 59 -11.55 18.38 -0.29
CA ALA A 59 -12.59 19.37 -0.06
C ALA A 59 -12.20 20.43 0.99
N ILE A 60 -11.42 20.05 2.01
CA ILE A 60 -10.96 20.95 3.08
C ILE A 60 -9.81 21.85 2.62
N TYR A 61 -8.74 21.26 2.09
CA TYR A 61 -7.52 22.00 1.72
C TYR A 61 -7.62 22.65 0.33
N GLY A 62 -8.63 22.31 -0.45
CA GLY A 62 -8.67 22.55 -1.89
C GLY A 62 -7.66 21.66 -2.61
N GLY A 63 -7.99 21.20 -3.80
CA GLY A 63 -7.12 20.35 -4.61
C GLY A 63 -7.83 19.12 -5.11
N THR A 64 -7.05 18.12 -5.55
CA THR A 64 -7.58 16.87 -6.08
C THR A 64 -6.96 15.71 -5.34
N CYS A 65 -7.81 14.81 -4.84
CA CYS A 65 -7.36 13.53 -4.32
C CYS A 65 -6.95 12.62 -5.48
N THR A 66 -5.74 12.07 -5.42
CA THR A 66 -5.24 11.09 -6.39
C THR A 66 -4.78 9.83 -5.65
N CYS A 67 -5.30 8.67 -6.04
CA CYS A 67 -4.93 7.39 -5.44
C CYS A 67 -4.13 6.53 -6.40
N GLU A 68 -2.93 6.14 -6.00
CA GLU A 68 -2.04 5.27 -6.77
C GLU A 68 -1.94 3.90 -6.11
N LYS A 69 -2.15 2.86 -6.92
CA LYS A 69 -2.05 1.47 -6.47
C LYS A 69 -0.60 1.02 -6.48
N SER A 70 -0.18 0.30 -5.44
CA SER A 70 1.13 -0.35 -5.35
C SER A 70 1.04 -1.85 -5.61
#